data_AF-A0A1G3PH21-F1
#
_entry.id   AF-A0A1G3PH21-F1
#
_cell.length_a   1.000
_cell.length_b   1.000
_cell.length_c   1.000
_cell.angle_alpha   90.00
_cell.angle_beta   90.00
_cell.angle_gamma   90.00
#
_symmetry.space_group_name_H-M   'P 1'
#
loop_
_entity.id
_entity.type
_entity.pdbx_description
1 polymer ?
#
loop_
_entity_poly.entity_id
_entity_poly.type
_entity_poly.pdbx_seq_one_letter_code
_entity_poly.pdbx_strand_id
1 'polypeptide(L)'
;MTKKQTETIQQIRRLAESDQSILGLILCGSLAKKTGNARSDIDVIVIVSDEFYKQRKENKDYFWGTDFDSEKFPVEVDGKIVPKGFLIKVRSQGTENIKHSLLFSEVIFSKDSEIENLLKEFKNELENEFSENSVKIKKFYSMMKSSRFSYENESNNLFLKHKLIHDTIYYACRLVLTKNNMLFPCEKNMFKEIETCGDVPQDFPLLINTLLKTYAEEDLVKFYDVMEKYIGDLYFENRIRKGFVLENEMFWFHDTIPYYFL
;
A
#
# COMPACT_ATOMS: atom_id res chain seq x y z
N MET A 1 8.56 20.39 0.27
CA MET A 1 9.96 19.96 0.45
C MET A 1 10.76 21.08 1.08
N THR A 2 11.73 20.75 1.93
CA THR A 2 12.68 21.70 2.53
C THR A 2 13.90 21.90 1.63
N LYS A 3 14.71 22.93 1.92
CA LYS A 3 15.99 23.16 1.23
C LYS A 3 16.92 21.94 1.30
N LYS A 4 17.06 21.33 2.49
CA LYS A 4 17.87 20.12 2.69
C LYS A 4 17.40 18.94 1.83
N GLN A 5 16.09 18.71 1.77
CA GLN A 5 15.51 17.64 0.93
C GLN A 5 15.83 17.88 -0.55
N THR A 6 15.66 19.11 -1.04
CA THR A 6 15.99 19.45 -2.43
C THR A 6 17.48 19.26 -2.74
N GLU A 7 18.36 19.67 -1.84
CA GLU A 7 19.82 19.50 -1.98
C GLU A 7 20.21 18.01 -2.03
N THR A 8 19.65 17.20 -1.14
CA THR A 8 19.86 15.75 -1.13
C THR A 8 19.36 15.10 -2.43
N ILE A 9 18.17 15.45 -2.93
CA ILE A 9 17.63 14.95 -4.21
C ILE A 9 18.56 15.28 -5.38
N GLN A 10 19.09 16.50 -5.43
CA GLN A 10 20.05 16.87 -6.47
C GLN A 10 21.36 16.09 -6.37
N GLN A 11 21.80 15.78 -5.15
CA GLN A 11 23.02 15.01 -4.93
C GLN A 11 22.87 13.55 -5.35
N ILE A 12 21.79 12.86 -4.95
CA ILE A 12 21.53 11.48 -5.36
C ILE A 12 21.32 11.39 -6.88
N ARG A 13 20.71 12.41 -7.50
CA ARG A 13 20.62 12.52 -8.96
C ARG A 13 21.99 12.57 -9.62
N ARG A 14 22.91 13.44 -9.16
CA ARG A 14 24.27 13.52 -9.70
C ARG A 14 25.04 12.20 -9.57
N LEU A 15 24.83 11.48 -8.46
CA LEU A 15 25.43 10.16 -8.27
C LEU A 15 24.88 9.14 -9.28
N ALA A 16 23.56 9.11 -9.45
CA ALA A 16 22.91 8.26 -10.45
C ALA A 16 23.36 8.59 -11.89
N GLU A 17 23.53 9.87 -12.21
CA GLU A 17 24.05 10.33 -13.51
C GLU A 17 25.47 9.76 -13.78
N SER A 18 26.34 9.79 -12.77
CA SER A 18 27.73 9.31 -12.89
C SER A 18 27.88 7.79 -12.91
N ASP A 19 26.91 7.05 -12.35
CA ASP A 19 26.95 5.59 -12.26
C ASP A 19 26.35 4.94 -13.52
N GLN A 20 27.15 4.18 -14.27
CA GLN A 20 26.69 3.52 -15.50
C GLN A 20 25.75 2.34 -15.25
N SER A 21 25.69 1.82 -14.02
CA SER A 21 24.77 0.74 -13.65
C SER A 21 23.34 1.23 -13.40
N ILE A 22 23.15 2.53 -13.12
CA ILE A 22 21.86 3.14 -12.85
C ILE A 22 21.29 3.70 -14.16
N LEU A 23 20.12 3.17 -14.53
CA LEU A 23 19.37 3.55 -15.72
C LEU A 23 18.36 4.66 -15.43
N GLY A 24 17.84 4.74 -14.21
CA GLY A 24 16.90 5.78 -13.82
C GLY A 24 16.65 5.87 -12.33
N LEU A 25 16.13 7.00 -11.90
CA LEU A 25 15.78 7.30 -10.52
C LEU A 25 14.38 7.89 -10.47
N ILE A 26 13.50 7.23 -9.73
CA ILE A 26 12.10 7.62 -9.58
C ILE A 26 11.89 8.04 -8.13
N LEU A 27 11.54 9.31 -7.89
CA LEU A 27 11.15 9.81 -6.58
C LEU A 27 9.74 9.33 -6.25
N CYS A 28 9.54 8.71 -5.09
CA CYS A 28 8.23 8.25 -4.65
C CYS A 28 7.95 8.68 -3.19
N GLY A 29 7.01 7.99 -2.54
CA GLY A 29 6.69 8.24 -1.14
C GLY A 29 6.11 9.62 -0.85
N SER A 30 6.32 10.09 0.38
CA SER A 30 5.61 11.26 0.92
C SER A 30 6.00 12.58 0.23
N LEU A 31 7.25 12.72 -0.22
CA LEU A 31 7.72 13.92 -0.91
C LEU A 31 7.13 14.03 -2.32
N ALA A 32 7.06 12.92 -3.07
CA ALA A 32 6.41 12.89 -4.38
C ALA A 32 4.90 13.18 -4.27
N LYS A 33 4.23 12.61 -3.25
CA LYS A 33 2.80 12.87 -2.98
C LYS A 33 2.51 14.28 -2.43
N LYS A 34 3.54 15.08 -2.13
CA LYS A 34 3.41 16.41 -1.51
C LYS A 34 2.75 16.39 -0.12
N THR A 35 2.80 15.25 0.56
CA THR A 35 2.32 15.07 1.95
C THR A 35 3.47 14.96 2.96
N GLY A 36 4.71 14.96 2.47
CA GLY A 36 5.91 14.92 3.29
C GLY A 36 6.12 16.21 4.09
N ASN A 37 6.76 16.06 5.24
CA ASN A 37 7.11 17.16 6.14
C ASN A 37 8.64 17.31 6.24
N ALA A 38 9.12 18.21 7.11
CA ALA A 38 10.55 18.49 7.26
C ALA A 38 11.39 17.31 7.78
N ARG A 39 10.75 16.29 8.36
CA ARG A 39 11.38 15.05 8.86
C ARG A 39 11.17 13.86 7.92
N SER A 40 10.48 14.05 6.79
CA SER A 40 10.33 13.00 5.79
C SER A 40 11.69 12.66 5.17
N ASP A 41 11.93 11.37 5.06
CA ASP A 41 12.92 10.72 4.22
C ASP A 41 12.66 10.97 2.72
N ILE A 42 13.64 10.58 1.91
CA ILE A 42 13.58 10.58 0.45
C ILE A 42 13.47 9.14 -0.04
N ASP A 43 12.27 8.73 -0.42
CA ASP A 43 12.04 7.44 -1.07
C ASP A 43 12.37 7.51 -2.56
N VAL A 44 13.20 6.57 -3.03
CA VAL A 44 13.48 6.42 -4.47
C VAL A 44 13.43 4.97 -4.93
N ILE A 45 12.98 4.77 -6.17
CA ILE A 45 13.15 3.52 -6.90
C ILE A 45 14.32 3.72 -7.86
N VAL A 46 15.35 2.89 -7.70
CA VAL A 46 16.58 2.91 -8.49
C VAL A 46 16.48 1.83 -9.56
N ILE A 47 16.27 2.27 -10.81
CA ILE A 47 16.19 1.37 -11.96
C ILE A 47 17.60 1.05 -12.44
N VAL A 48 17.93 -0.23 -12.49
CA VAL A 48 19.24 -0.74 -12.92
C VAL A 48 19.10 -1.74 -14.06
N SER A 49 20.22 -2.11 -14.69
CA SER A 49 20.23 -3.20 -15.68
C SER A 49 19.92 -4.56 -15.04
N ASP A 50 19.41 -5.51 -15.83
CA ASP A 50 19.09 -6.85 -15.34
C ASP A 50 20.34 -7.59 -14.80
N GLU A 51 21.49 -7.40 -15.45
CA GLU A 51 22.77 -7.98 -15.01
C GLU A 51 23.17 -7.44 -13.63
N PHE A 52 23.07 -6.12 -13.43
CA PHE A 52 23.39 -5.51 -12.15
C PHE A 52 22.40 -5.91 -11.06
N TYR A 53 21.11 -5.94 -11.38
CA TYR A 53 20.09 -6.40 -10.45
C TYR A 53 20.32 -7.87 -10.04
N LYS A 54 20.71 -8.74 -10.97
CA LYS A 54 21.01 -10.14 -10.68
C LYS A 54 22.17 -10.28 -9.69
N GLN A 55 23.26 -9.54 -9.91
CA GLN A 55 24.41 -9.52 -8.99
C GLN A 55 24.01 -9.04 -7.58
N ARG A 56 23.23 -7.96 -7.50
CA ARG A 56 22.69 -7.41 -6.25
C ARG A 56 21.78 -8.41 -5.53
N LYS A 57 20.89 -9.07 -6.27
CA LYS A 57 19.99 -10.11 -5.78
C LYS A 57 20.73 -11.31 -5.18
N GLU A 58 21.80 -11.78 -5.82
CA GLU A 58 22.64 -12.89 -5.32
C GLU A 58 23.25 -12.56 -3.96
N ASN A 59 23.60 -11.29 -3.74
CA ASN A 59 24.13 -10.78 -2.48
C ASN A 59 23.05 -10.33 -1.48
N LYS A 60 21.76 -10.50 -1.82
CA LYS A 60 20.61 -10.00 -1.05
C LYS A 60 20.64 -8.49 -0.77
N ASP A 61 21.28 -7.75 -1.65
CA ASP A 61 21.44 -6.30 -1.56
C ASP A 61 20.39 -5.61 -2.44
N TYR A 62 19.27 -5.21 -1.85
CA TYR A 62 18.15 -4.59 -2.56
C TYR A 62 18.03 -3.09 -2.28
N PHE A 63 18.96 -2.52 -1.52
CA PHE A 63 18.85 -1.19 -0.97
C PHE A 63 19.95 -0.27 -1.51
N TRP A 64 19.58 0.98 -1.79
CA TRP A 64 20.49 2.03 -2.23
C TRP A 64 20.41 3.20 -1.26
N GLY A 65 21.54 3.53 -0.64
CA GLY A 65 21.63 4.61 0.34
C GLY A 65 22.24 4.20 1.68
N THR A 66 22.65 2.95 1.88
CA THR A 66 23.33 2.52 3.13
C THR A 66 24.57 3.37 3.43
N ASP A 67 25.29 3.79 2.39
CA ASP A 67 26.48 4.63 2.51
C ASP A 67 26.16 6.14 2.60
N PHE A 68 24.88 6.52 2.64
CA PHE A 68 24.47 7.92 2.69
C PHE A 68 24.34 8.45 4.12
N ASP A 69 24.52 7.62 5.15
CA ASP A 69 24.58 8.08 6.54
C ASP A 69 25.90 8.83 6.81
N SER A 70 25.97 10.07 6.33
CA SER A 70 27.13 10.96 6.43
C SER A 70 26.70 12.42 6.39
N GLU A 71 27.56 13.34 6.83
CA GLU A 71 27.30 14.80 6.74
C GLU A 71 26.99 15.28 5.31
N LYS A 72 27.39 14.50 4.31
CA LYS A 72 27.17 14.78 2.89
C LYS A 72 25.71 14.61 2.48
N PHE A 73 24.90 13.82 3.19
CA PHE A 73 23.47 13.67 2.91
C PHE A 73 22.67 14.05 4.16
N PRO A 74 22.19 15.30 4.24
CA PRO A 74 21.53 15.81 5.44
C PRO A 74 20.12 15.24 5.66
N VAL A 75 19.66 14.32 4.81
CA VAL A 75 18.33 13.68 4.82
C VAL A 75 18.51 12.21 4.45
N GLU A 76 17.84 11.33 5.18
CA GLU A 76 17.81 9.89 4.92
C GLU A 76 17.21 9.58 3.54
N VAL A 77 17.81 8.61 2.85
CA VAL A 77 17.39 8.14 1.53
C VAL A 77 17.08 6.66 1.61
N ASP A 78 15.83 6.31 1.32
CA ASP A 78 15.37 4.92 1.20
C ASP A 78 15.26 4.56 -0.29
N GLY A 79 16.35 4.02 -0.84
CA GLY A 79 16.43 3.60 -2.22
C GLY A 79 16.17 2.11 -2.41
N LYS A 80 15.26 1.76 -3.32
CA LYS A 80 14.90 0.38 -3.64
C LYS A 80 15.45 0.02 -5.03
N ILE A 81 16.38 -0.92 -5.10
CA ILE A 81 17.04 -1.33 -6.35
C ILE A 81 16.15 -2.35 -7.07
N VAL A 82 15.76 -2.04 -8.31
CA VAL A 82 14.89 -2.91 -9.11
C VAL A 82 15.33 -2.91 -10.59
N PRO A 83 15.07 -4.00 -11.33
CA PRO A 83 15.30 -4.01 -12.78
C PRO A 83 14.20 -3.23 -13.50
N LYS A 84 14.44 -2.81 -14.75
CA LYS A 84 13.41 -2.13 -15.57
C LYS A 84 12.10 -2.93 -15.66
N GLY A 85 12.20 -4.26 -15.78
CA GLY A 85 11.04 -5.17 -15.83
C GLY A 85 10.13 -5.11 -14.59
N PHE A 86 10.58 -4.52 -13.48
CA PHE A 86 9.75 -4.27 -12.30
C PHE A 86 8.54 -3.38 -12.61
N LEU A 87 8.71 -2.31 -13.39
CA LEU A 87 7.63 -1.37 -13.73
C LEU A 87 6.52 -2.06 -14.55
N ILE A 88 6.90 -3.03 -15.37
CA ILE A 88 5.96 -3.86 -16.14
C ILE A 88 5.25 -4.84 -15.19
N LYS A 89 6.00 -5.48 -14.29
CA LYS A 89 5.47 -6.50 -13.37
C LYS A 89 4.52 -5.92 -12.33
N VAL A 90 4.75 -4.70 -11.85
CA VAL A 90 3.87 -4.02 -10.88
C VAL A 90 2.46 -3.81 -11.44
N ARG A 91 2.30 -3.67 -12.76
CA ARG A 91 0.97 -3.55 -13.40
C ARG A 91 0.07 -4.72 -13.04
N SER A 92 0.55 -5.95 -13.25
CA SER A 92 -0.25 -7.17 -13.08
C SER A 92 -0.14 -7.79 -11.68
N GLN A 93 1.00 -7.64 -11.01
CA GLN A 93 1.30 -8.36 -9.76
C GLN A 93 1.63 -7.43 -8.58
N GLY A 94 1.64 -6.11 -8.82
CA GLY A 94 1.92 -5.13 -7.79
C GLY A 94 0.87 -5.12 -6.70
N THR A 95 1.33 -5.03 -5.47
CA THR A 95 0.51 -4.74 -4.29
C THR A 95 -0.15 -3.36 -4.44
N GLU A 96 -1.27 -3.13 -3.76
CA GLU A 96 -1.90 -1.80 -3.80
C GLU A 96 -0.98 -0.69 -3.29
N ASN A 97 -0.16 -0.98 -2.28
CA ASN A 97 0.82 -0.03 -1.73
C ASN A 97 1.87 0.38 -2.78
N ILE A 98 2.48 -0.57 -3.49
CA ILE A 98 3.46 -0.21 -4.53
C ILE A 98 2.79 0.49 -5.71
N LYS A 99 1.58 0.06 -6.09
CA LYS A 99 0.79 0.75 -7.13
C LYS A 99 0.47 2.19 -6.72
N HIS A 100 0.05 2.40 -5.47
CA HIS A 100 -0.19 3.71 -4.89
C HIS A 100 1.09 4.57 -4.87
N SER A 101 2.24 4.00 -4.48
CA SER A 101 3.52 4.70 -4.49
C SER A 101 3.94 5.17 -5.89
N LEU A 102 3.78 4.31 -6.91
CA LEU A 102 4.06 4.65 -8.31
C LEU A 102 3.07 5.64 -8.92
N LEU A 103 1.80 5.64 -8.49
CA LEU A 103 0.80 6.58 -8.99
C LEU A 103 1.25 8.04 -8.77
N PHE A 104 1.83 8.33 -7.61
CA PHE A 104 2.31 9.66 -7.25
C PHE A 104 3.79 9.91 -7.55
N SER A 105 4.51 8.92 -8.10
CA SER A 105 5.96 9.02 -8.27
C SER A 105 6.36 9.87 -9.48
N GLU A 106 7.57 10.40 -9.47
CA GLU A 106 8.10 11.24 -10.56
C GLU A 106 9.51 10.77 -10.96
N VAL A 107 9.77 10.68 -12.27
CA VAL A 107 11.14 10.39 -12.76
C VAL A 107 11.98 11.65 -12.56
N ILE A 108 13.03 11.55 -11.73
CA ILE A 108 13.95 12.66 -11.46
C ILE A 108 15.25 12.53 -12.26
N PHE A 109 15.53 11.34 -12.79
CA PHE A 109 16.65 11.03 -13.68
C PHE A 109 16.35 9.78 -14.53
N SER A 110 16.79 9.78 -15.79
CA SER A 110 16.76 8.61 -16.67
C SER A 110 17.81 8.71 -17.77
N LYS A 111 18.44 7.57 -18.10
CA LYS A 111 19.24 7.35 -19.32
C LYS A 111 18.44 6.66 -20.41
N ASP A 112 17.28 6.08 -20.05
CA ASP A 112 16.44 5.27 -20.92
C ASP A 112 15.02 5.83 -20.92
N SER A 113 14.64 6.52 -22.00
CA SER A 113 13.33 7.14 -22.15
C SER A 113 12.15 6.15 -22.04
N GLU A 114 12.40 4.84 -22.14
CA GLU A 114 11.38 3.83 -21.90
C GLU A 114 10.89 3.84 -20.44
N ILE A 115 11.73 4.23 -19.46
CA ILE A 115 11.36 4.29 -18.04
C ILE A 115 10.23 5.30 -17.82
N GLU A 116 10.35 6.50 -18.39
CA GLU A 116 9.32 7.54 -18.34
C GLU A 116 8.03 7.07 -19.00
N ASN A 117 8.13 6.44 -20.17
CA ASN A 117 6.96 5.93 -20.90
C ASN A 117 6.24 4.84 -20.10
N LEU A 118 6.99 3.88 -19.55
CA LEU A 118 6.43 2.79 -18.74
C LEU A 118 5.71 3.31 -17.49
N LEU A 119 6.27 4.32 -16.82
CA LEU A 119 5.62 4.94 -15.67
C LEU A 119 4.36 5.71 -16.07
N LYS A 120 4.40 6.45 -17.18
CA LYS A 120 3.24 7.19 -17.68
C LYS A 120 2.08 6.26 -18.08
N GLU A 121 2.39 5.19 -18.79
CA GLU A 121 1.43 4.15 -19.15
C GLU A 121 0.83 3.50 -17.90
N PHE A 122 1.66 3.13 -16.92
CA PHE A 122 1.20 2.56 -15.65
C PHE A 122 0.14 3.45 -14.99
N LYS A 123 0.37 4.77 -14.93
CA LYS A 123 -0.58 5.72 -14.32
C LYS A 123 -1.89 5.78 -15.09
N ASN A 124 -1.82 5.90 -16.42
CA ASN A 124 -3.01 5.97 -17.28
C ASN A 124 -3.85 4.67 -17.20
N GLU A 125 -3.21 3.51 -17.15
CA GLU A 125 -3.90 2.21 -17.06
C GLU A 125 -4.57 2.03 -15.69
N LEU A 126 -3.90 2.44 -14.60
CA LEU A 126 -4.43 2.32 -13.25
C LEU A 126 -5.70 3.14 -13.04
N GLU A 127 -5.79 4.32 -13.66
CA GLU A 127 -7.01 5.14 -13.70
C GLU A 127 -8.20 4.39 -14.36
N ASN A 128 -7.93 3.41 -15.23
CA ASN A 128 -8.95 2.60 -15.90
C ASN A 128 -9.28 1.27 -15.18
N GLU A 129 -8.35 0.73 -14.36
CA GLU A 129 -8.49 -0.55 -13.61
C GLU A 129 -9.59 -0.50 -12.51
N PHE A 130 -9.95 0.69 -12.04
CA PHE A 130 -10.95 0.88 -10.98
C PHE A 130 -12.36 0.33 -11.29
N SER A 131 -12.62 -0.04 -12.55
CA SER A 131 -13.88 -0.65 -12.99
C SER A 131 -14.09 -2.11 -12.55
N GLU A 132 -13.05 -2.82 -12.06
CA GLU A 132 -13.13 -4.24 -11.65
C GLU A 132 -13.27 -4.47 -10.11
N ASN A 133 -13.49 -3.41 -9.33
CA ASN A 133 -13.42 -3.42 -7.86
C ASN A 133 -14.41 -4.35 -7.12
N SER A 134 -15.40 -4.92 -7.82
CA SER A 134 -16.42 -5.80 -7.23
C SER A 134 -15.86 -7.06 -6.54
N VAL A 135 -14.75 -7.63 -7.04
CA VAL A 135 -14.13 -8.83 -6.44
C VAL A 135 -13.41 -8.49 -5.14
N LYS A 136 -12.68 -7.38 -5.10
CA LYS A 136 -11.97 -6.90 -3.90
C LYS A 136 -12.94 -6.56 -2.78
N ILE A 137 -14.04 -5.87 -3.10
CA ILE A 137 -15.08 -5.55 -2.10
C ILE A 137 -15.63 -6.82 -1.45
N LYS A 138 -15.94 -7.86 -2.25
CA LYS A 138 -16.40 -9.17 -1.74
C LYS A 138 -15.37 -9.82 -0.82
N LYS A 139 -14.08 -9.74 -1.15
CA LYS A 139 -13.00 -10.28 -0.32
C LYS A 139 -12.87 -9.55 1.02
N PHE A 140 -12.75 -8.23 0.99
CA PHE A 140 -12.63 -7.43 2.23
C PHE A 140 -13.84 -7.58 3.13
N TYR A 141 -15.05 -7.58 2.54
CA TYR A 141 -16.25 -7.87 3.30
C TYR A 141 -16.21 -9.26 3.95
N SER A 142 -15.77 -10.27 3.21
CA SER A 142 -15.66 -11.63 3.74
C SER A 142 -14.69 -11.75 4.90
N MET A 143 -13.56 -11.05 4.81
CA MET A 143 -12.58 -11.02 5.90
C MET A 143 -13.11 -10.27 7.12
N MET A 144 -13.74 -9.10 6.93
CA MET A 144 -14.40 -8.34 8.01
C MET A 144 -15.45 -9.19 8.74
N LYS A 145 -16.30 -9.90 7.99
CA LYS A 145 -17.34 -10.78 8.54
C LYS A 145 -16.77 -11.99 9.27
N SER A 146 -15.74 -12.65 8.72
CA SER A 146 -15.05 -13.75 9.39
C SER A 146 -14.43 -13.30 10.71
N SER A 147 -13.81 -12.11 10.74
CA SER A 147 -13.20 -11.58 11.96
C SER A 147 -14.25 -11.31 13.04
N ARG A 148 -15.40 -10.71 12.68
CA ARG A 148 -16.53 -10.51 13.59
C ARG A 148 -17.10 -11.84 14.10
N PHE A 149 -17.35 -12.81 13.21
CA PHE A 149 -17.87 -14.12 13.59
C PHE A 149 -16.93 -14.86 14.56
N SER A 150 -15.63 -14.86 14.30
CA SER A 150 -14.64 -15.48 15.19
C SER A 150 -14.62 -14.81 16.57
N TYR A 151 -14.90 -13.51 16.65
CA TYR A 151 -14.93 -12.79 17.93
C TYR A 151 -16.07 -13.29 18.82
N GLU A 152 -17.23 -13.53 18.23
CA GLU A 152 -18.43 -14.01 18.92
C GLU A 152 -18.27 -15.43 19.49
N ASN A 153 -17.40 -16.26 18.89
CA ASN A 153 -17.24 -17.67 19.25
C ASN A 153 -16.07 -17.96 20.21
N GLU A 154 -15.14 -17.02 20.41
CA GLU A 154 -13.89 -17.25 21.15
C GLU A 154 -13.70 -16.27 22.32
N SER A 155 -14.56 -16.38 23.33
CA SER A 155 -14.79 -15.34 24.35
C SER A 155 -13.67 -15.13 25.38
N ASN A 156 -12.65 -16.00 25.45
CA ASN A 156 -11.69 -16.01 26.58
C ASN A 156 -10.25 -15.63 26.22
N ASN A 157 -9.94 -15.36 24.95
CA ASN A 157 -8.59 -15.01 24.51
C ASN A 157 -8.46 -13.51 24.17
N LEU A 158 -7.87 -12.71 25.07
CA LEU A 158 -7.71 -11.27 24.88
C LEU A 158 -6.86 -10.90 23.66
N PHE A 159 -5.79 -11.65 23.39
CA PHE A 159 -4.95 -11.43 22.20
C PHE A 159 -5.78 -11.61 20.93
N LEU A 160 -6.55 -12.70 20.86
CA LEU A 160 -7.43 -12.98 19.73
C LEU A 160 -8.51 -11.90 19.60
N LYS A 161 -9.15 -11.48 20.69
CA LYS A 161 -10.15 -10.40 20.68
C LYS A 161 -9.59 -9.11 20.08
N HIS A 162 -8.43 -8.67 20.55
CA HIS A 162 -7.80 -7.44 20.03
C HIS A 162 -7.43 -7.58 18.56
N LYS A 163 -6.87 -8.73 18.16
CA LYS A 163 -6.57 -9.02 16.76
C LYS A 163 -7.83 -8.97 15.89
N LEU A 164 -8.92 -9.60 16.31
CA LEU A 164 -10.16 -9.67 15.52
C LEU A 164 -10.83 -8.29 15.39
N ILE A 165 -10.76 -7.46 16.44
CA ILE A 165 -11.19 -6.06 16.37
C ILE A 165 -10.33 -5.27 15.38
N HIS A 166 -9.00 -5.39 15.47
CA HIS A 166 -8.07 -4.78 14.51
C HIS A 166 -8.38 -5.21 13.08
N ASP A 167 -8.50 -6.52 12.83
CA ASP A 167 -8.74 -7.07 11.50
C ASP A 167 -10.11 -6.61 10.95
N THR A 168 -11.14 -6.53 11.80
CA THR A 168 -12.45 -6.00 11.41
C THR A 168 -12.35 -4.56 10.94
N ILE A 169 -11.66 -3.70 11.70
CA ILE A 169 -11.43 -2.29 11.34
C ILE A 169 -10.59 -2.20 10.05
N TYR A 170 -9.52 -2.97 9.97
CA TYR A 170 -8.60 -2.97 8.82
C TYR A 170 -9.34 -3.31 7.54
N TYR A 171 -10.09 -4.40 7.50
CA TYR A 171 -10.83 -4.80 6.30
C TYR A 171 -12.00 -3.87 5.98
N ALA A 172 -12.65 -3.26 6.98
CA ALA A 172 -13.64 -2.22 6.75
C ALA A 172 -13.02 -1.00 6.06
N CYS A 173 -11.85 -0.53 6.51
CA CYS A 173 -11.11 0.55 5.86
C CYS A 173 -10.71 0.21 4.42
N ARG A 174 -10.19 -1.00 4.18
CA ARG A 174 -9.88 -1.49 2.82
C ARG A 174 -11.12 -1.52 1.93
N LEU A 175 -12.27 -1.90 2.48
CA LEU A 175 -13.53 -1.91 1.78
C LEU A 175 -14.00 -0.49 1.40
N VAL A 176 -13.89 0.48 2.32
CA VAL A 176 -14.22 1.89 2.04
C VAL A 176 -13.35 2.45 0.91
N LEU A 177 -12.02 2.25 1.00
CA LEU A 177 -11.10 2.68 -0.06
C LEU A 177 -11.47 2.08 -1.42
N THR A 178 -11.73 0.77 -1.44
CA THR A 178 -12.07 0.06 -2.68
C THR A 178 -13.39 0.55 -3.29
N LYS A 179 -14.42 0.80 -2.47
CA LYS A 179 -15.72 1.34 -2.95
C LYS A 179 -15.57 2.75 -3.52
N ASN A 180 -14.57 3.51 -3.07
CA ASN A 180 -14.23 4.84 -3.57
C ASN A 180 -13.20 4.83 -4.72
N ASN A 181 -12.83 3.66 -5.24
CA ASN A 181 -11.79 3.53 -6.27
C ASN A 181 -10.44 4.13 -5.81
N MET A 182 -10.13 3.97 -4.53
CA MET A 182 -8.87 4.43 -3.93
C MET A 182 -7.97 3.23 -3.65
N LEU A 183 -6.70 3.35 -4.02
CA LEU A 183 -5.70 2.34 -3.69
C LEU A 183 -5.36 2.41 -2.21
N PHE A 184 -5.14 1.25 -1.60
CA PHE A 184 -4.57 1.21 -0.26
C PHE A 184 -3.13 1.75 -0.23
N PRO A 185 -2.84 2.80 0.58
CA PRO A 185 -1.51 3.39 0.61
C PRO A 185 -0.54 2.59 1.48
N CYS A 186 -0.94 2.33 2.72
CA CYS A 186 -0.29 1.58 3.80
C CYS A 186 -1.08 1.88 5.09
N GLU A 187 -0.87 1.12 6.16
CA GLU A 187 -1.56 1.30 7.45
C GLU A 187 -1.36 2.72 8.00
N LYS A 188 -0.13 3.24 7.92
CA LYS A 188 0.25 4.57 8.42
C LYS A 188 -0.58 5.70 7.79
N ASN A 189 -0.93 5.58 6.51
CA ASN A 189 -1.63 6.63 5.75
C ASN A 189 -3.08 6.28 5.42
N MET A 190 -3.56 5.08 5.79
CA MET A 190 -4.89 4.58 5.45
C MET A 190 -6.01 5.56 5.85
N PHE A 191 -5.97 6.09 7.07
CA PHE A 191 -7.01 7.03 7.53
C PHE A 191 -6.97 8.38 6.78
N LYS A 192 -5.78 8.88 6.42
CA LYS A 192 -5.66 10.10 5.61
C LYS A 192 -6.22 9.92 4.21
N GLU A 193 -6.12 8.71 3.65
CA GLU A 193 -6.72 8.40 2.35
C GLU A 193 -8.25 8.24 2.45
N ILE A 194 -8.74 7.72 3.57
CA ILE A 194 -10.19 7.65 3.83
C ILE A 194 -10.79 9.05 3.96
N GLU A 195 -10.06 10.02 4.53
CA GLU A 195 -10.52 11.42 4.62
C GLU A 195 -10.75 12.09 3.25
N THR A 196 -10.15 11.57 2.17
CA THR A 196 -10.36 12.09 0.81
C THR A 196 -11.47 11.36 0.05
N CYS A 197 -12.03 10.28 0.61
CA CYS A 197 -13.12 9.53 0.00
C CYS A 197 -14.43 10.33 0.00
N GLY A 198 -15.16 10.25 -1.11
CA GLY A 198 -16.45 10.95 -1.27
C GLY A 198 -17.63 10.21 -0.64
N ASP A 199 -17.55 8.88 -0.54
CA ASP A 199 -18.57 8.01 0.05
C ASP A 199 -17.96 7.27 1.25
N VAL A 200 -18.38 7.61 2.47
CA VAL A 200 -17.89 6.96 3.69
C VAL A 200 -19.05 6.61 4.62
N PRO A 201 -18.93 5.55 5.44
CA PRO A 201 -19.96 5.22 6.41
C PRO A 201 -20.18 6.37 7.39
N GLN A 202 -21.41 6.51 7.86
CA GLN A 202 -21.77 7.54 8.83
C GLN A 202 -20.92 7.39 10.10
N ASP A 203 -20.37 8.51 10.59
CA ASP A 203 -19.57 8.58 11.83
C ASP A 203 -18.35 7.64 11.84
N PHE A 204 -17.86 7.20 10.68
CA PHE A 204 -16.85 6.14 10.56
C PHE A 204 -15.56 6.41 11.37
N PRO A 205 -14.92 7.61 11.30
CA PRO A 205 -13.74 7.88 12.11
C PRO A 205 -14.02 7.83 13.63
N LEU A 206 -15.22 8.24 14.06
CA LEU A 206 -15.61 8.21 15.47
C LEU A 206 -15.82 6.78 15.97
N LEU A 207 -16.46 5.94 15.17
CA LEU A 207 -16.70 4.53 15.51
C LEU A 207 -15.38 3.76 15.63
N ILE A 208 -14.45 3.95 14.70
CA ILE A 208 -13.11 3.34 14.75
C ILE A 208 -12.36 3.76 16.00
N ASN A 209 -12.31 5.06 16.29
CA ASN A 209 -11.61 5.59 17.46
C ASN A 209 -12.20 5.09 18.77
N THR A 210 -13.53 4.95 18.85
CA THR A 210 -14.20 4.37 20.01
C THR A 210 -13.78 2.92 20.18
N LEU A 211 -13.89 2.11 19.12
CA LEU A 211 -13.58 0.68 19.16
C LEU A 211 -12.11 0.39 19.50
N LEU A 212 -11.16 1.17 18.98
CA LEU A 212 -9.73 1.05 19.32
C LEU A 212 -9.39 1.47 20.76
N LYS A 213 -10.26 2.23 21.43
CA LYS A 213 -10.08 2.63 22.83
C LYS A 213 -10.73 1.66 23.79
N THR A 214 -11.93 1.18 23.46
CA THR A 214 -12.75 0.39 24.38
C THR A 214 -12.53 -1.12 24.21
N TYR A 215 -12.25 -1.57 22.98
CA TYR A 215 -12.32 -2.98 22.59
C TYR A 215 -13.63 -3.67 23.00
N ALA A 216 -14.70 -2.89 23.20
CA ALA A 216 -15.97 -3.38 23.72
C ALA A 216 -16.79 -4.06 22.63
N GLU A 217 -17.47 -5.15 22.99
CA GLU A 217 -18.31 -5.91 22.08
C GLU A 217 -19.46 -5.07 21.51
N GLU A 218 -20.09 -4.24 22.36
CA GLU A 218 -21.19 -3.36 21.96
C GLU A 218 -20.76 -2.36 20.88
N ASP A 219 -19.53 -1.85 20.96
CA ASP A 219 -18.98 -0.92 19.97
C ASP A 219 -18.62 -1.64 18.67
N LEU A 220 -18.17 -2.90 18.76
CA LEU A 220 -17.93 -3.75 17.60
C LEU A 220 -19.24 -4.07 16.85
N VAL A 221 -20.33 -4.35 17.57
CA VAL A 221 -21.67 -4.55 16.98
C VAL A 221 -22.12 -3.29 16.24
N LYS A 222 -22.09 -2.13 16.92
CA LYS A 222 -22.49 -0.85 16.32
C LYS A 222 -21.67 -0.52 15.07
N PHE A 223 -20.35 -0.72 15.13
CA PHE A 223 -19.47 -0.53 13.99
C PHE A 223 -19.85 -1.45 12.82
N TYR A 224 -20.10 -2.73 13.10
CA TYR A 224 -20.46 -3.71 12.08
C TYR A 224 -21.81 -3.40 11.42
N ASP A 225 -22.82 -3.01 12.19
CA ASP A 225 -24.15 -2.65 11.66
C ASP A 225 -24.08 -1.45 10.70
N VAL A 226 -23.26 -0.45 11.04
CA VAL A 226 -23.02 0.71 10.16
C VAL A 226 -22.33 0.27 8.86
N MET A 227 -21.37 -0.65 8.94
CA MET A 227 -20.70 -1.19 7.76
C MET A 227 -21.63 -2.03 6.89
N GLU A 228 -22.47 -2.89 7.47
CA GLU A 228 -23.49 -3.69 6.76
C GLU A 228 -24.46 -2.79 6.01
N LYS A 229 -24.93 -1.70 6.65
CA LYS A 229 -25.81 -0.73 5.99
C LYS A 229 -25.10 -0.02 4.83
N TYR A 230 -23.83 0.33 5.00
CA TYR A 230 -23.03 1.02 3.98
C TYR A 230 -22.80 0.20 2.70
N ILE A 231 -22.77 -1.13 2.83
CA ILE A 231 -22.60 -2.07 1.70
C ILE A 231 -23.89 -2.78 1.30
N GLY A 232 -25.03 -2.42 1.89
CA GLY A 232 -26.29 -3.15 1.73
C GLY A 232 -26.84 -3.14 0.30
N ASP A 233 -26.33 -2.26 -0.56
CA ASP A 233 -26.59 -2.21 -2.00
C ASP A 233 -25.84 -3.31 -2.79
N LEU A 234 -24.85 -3.97 -2.18
CA LEU A 234 -24.01 -4.95 -2.82
C LEU A 234 -24.49 -6.38 -2.53
N TYR A 235 -24.54 -7.20 -3.59
CA TYR A 235 -24.87 -8.61 -3.46
C TYR A 235 -23.63 -9.44 -3.08
N PHE A 236 -23.72 -10.14 -1.94
CA PHE A 236 -22.72 -11.10 -1.48
C PHE A 236 -23.32 -12.50 -1.47
N GLU A 237 -22.77 -13.42 -2.26
CA GLU A 237 -23.12 -14.84 -2.10
C GLU A 237 -22.73 -15.28 -0.68
N ASN A 238 -23.62 -16.02 -0.01
CA ASN A 238 -23.44 -16.50 1.36
C ASN A 238 -22.29 -17.53 1.52
N ARG A 239 -21.44 -17.72 0.50
CA ARG A 239 -20.22 -18.56 0.51
C ARG A 239 -18.99 -17.79 1.02
N ILE A 240 -19.22 -16.89 1.98
CA ILE A 240 -18.27 -15.90 2.50
C ILE A 240 -16.99 -16.56 3.07
N ARG A 241 -17.11 -17.80 3.60
CA ARG A 241 -15.95 -18.59 4.04
C ARG A 241 -14.94 -18.91 2.94
N LYS A 242 -15.34 -18.94 1.65
CA LYS A 242 -14.41 -19.20 0.55
C LYS A 242 -13.34 -18.14 0.44
N GLY A 243 -13.70 -16.86 0.59
CA GLY A 243 -12.74 -15.75 0.56
C GLY A 243 -11.73 -15.87 1.70
N PHE A 244 -12.21 -16.16 2.90
CA PHE A 244 -11.35 -16.37 4.07
C PHE A 244 -10.38 -17.54 3.91
N VAL A 245 -10.86 -18.71 3.47
CA VAL A 245 -9.99 -19.88 3.27
C VAL A 245 -8.94 -19.60 2.19
N LEU A 246 -9.33 -18.99 1.08
CA LEU A 246 -8.39 -18.66 -0.01
C LEU A 246 -7.33 -17.65 0.44
N GLU A 247 -7.71 -16.60 1.16
CA GLU A 247 -6.79 -15.53 1.58
C GLU A 247 -5.95 -15.92 2.80
N ASN A 248 -6.49 -16.68 3.75
CA ASN A 248 -5.82 -16.95 5.02
C ASN A 248 -5.13 -18.31 5.06
N GLU A 249 -5.65 -19.32 4.38
CA GLU A 249 -5.19 -20.72 4.53
C GLU A 249 -4.57 -21.30 3.26
N MET A 250 -5.14 -21.00 2.08
CA MET A 250 -4.77 -21.63 0.80
C MET A 250 -4.00 -20.73 -0.16
N PHE A 251 -3.64 -19.52 0.25
CA PHE A 251 -3.01 -18.54 -0.64
C PHE A 251 -1.69 -19.04 -1.25
N TRP A 252 -0.89 -19.75 -0.44
CA TRP A 252 0.38 -20.36 -0.84
C TRP A 252 0.19 -21.51 -1.83
N PHE A 253 -0.99 -22.12 -1.88
CA PHE A 253 -1.33 -23.20 -2.81
C PHE A 253 -1.79 -22.67 -4.18
N HIS A 254 -2.31 -21.44 -4.21
CA HIS A 254 -2.88 -20.82 -5.42
C HIS A 254 -2.00 -19.74 -6.05
N ASP A 255 -0.75 -19.58 -5.58
CA ASP A 255 0.17 -18.51 -6.02
C ASP A 255 -0.45 -17.10 -5.91
N THR A 256 -1.40 -16.94 -4.99
CA THR A 256 -2.06 -15.65 -4.71
C THR A 256 -1.41 -15.01 -3.50
N ILE A 257 -1.06 -13.72 -3.59
CA ILE A 257 -0.56 -12.98 -2.43
C ILE A 257 -1.78 -12.45 -1.64
N PRO A 258 -1.94 -12.81 -0.35
CA PRO A 258 -3.07 -12.36 0.45
C PRO A 258 -3.04 -10.87 0.70
N TYR A 259 -4.21 -10.23 0.73
CA TYR A 259 -4.29 -8.83 1.10
C TYR A 259 -3.81 -8.52 2.53
N TYR A 260 -3.75 -9.52 3.41
CA TYR A 260 -3.19 -9.35 4.75
C TYR A 260 -1.67 -9.07 4.73
N PHE A 261 -0.96 -9.50 3.68
CA PHE A 261 0.47 -9.25 3.50
C PHE A 261 0.75 -8.06 2.55
N LEU A 262 -0.29 -7.30 2.13
CA LEU A 262 -0.22 -6.24 1.10
C LEU A 262 -0.69 -4.85 1.58
#